data_AF-A0A8H6FBV3-F1
#
_entry.id   AF-A0A8H6FBV3-F1
#
_cell.length_a   1.000
_cell.length_b   1.000
_cell.length_c   1.000
_cell.angle_alpha   90.00
_cell.angle_beta   90.00
_cell.angle_gamma   90.00
#
_symmetry.space_group_name_H-M   'P 1'
#
loop_
_entity.id
_entity.type
_entity.pdbx_description
1 polymer ?
#
loop_
_entity_poly.entity_id
_entity_poly.type
_entity_poly.pdbx_seq_one_letter_code
_entity_poly.pdbx_strand_id
1 'polypeptide(L)'
;MDPETSTFKSPIRQLTDNNYSEWLIDIKALLRGKKLWNYTQEAPDPDKSVTAQAKWRDSAMEAADLITPTISGPVKQKLQANAFDDGYLMMTSLANIYAPKGDAEFMRLTREYYSLRYEDFDSMTHYLTQIKTLEERIRGTNVILDDDKQTLLCLGMTLPEQFQYFTKIWAMTPGMTADKARNMLLEEERREKTLDTGTVGVGLIATTRHPSKRTPSGKAIDNDVVCPRCGKGHEADICWKLHPELAPEWLQERWTIEKRSRKRKWDELQQQDQEAPGEKEAFINL
;
A
#
# COMPACT_ATOMS: atom_id res chain seq x y z
N MET A 1 -5.05 -27.67 -58.87
CA MET A 1 -5.97 -26.68 -58.27
C MET A 1 -5.66 -26.69 -56.79
N ASP A 2 -4.69 -25.88 -56.39
CA ASP A 2 -4.30 -25.75 -55.00
C ASP A 2 -5.13 -24.61 -54.39
N PRO A 3 -5.79 -24.81 -53.23
CA PRO A 3 -6.47 -23.74 -52.55
C PRO A 3 -5.41 -22.87 -51.89
N GLU A 4 -5.20 -21.67 -52.43
CA GLU A 4 -4.47 -20.61 -51.75
C GLU A 4 -5.18 -20.31 -50.43
N THR A 5 -4.61 -20.80 -49.33
CA THR A 5 -4.92 -20.33 -47.99
C THR A 5 -4.50 -18.86 -47.93
N SER A 6 -5.45 -17.97 -48.21
CA SER A 6 -5.33 -16.53 -47.99
C SER A 6 -5.14 -16.29 -46.49
N THR A 7 -3.88 -16.33 -46.05
CA THR A 7 -3.47 -15.80 -44.75
C THR A 7 -3.82 -14.33 -44.73
N PHE A 8 -4.90 -13.98 -44.01
CA PHE A 8 -5.17 -12.62 -43.57
C PHE A 8 -3.98 -12.14 -42.73
N LYS A 9 -2.97 -11.56 -43.37
CA LYS A 9 -1.97 -10.76 -42.67
C LYS A 9 -2.68 -9.49 -42.23
N SER A 10 -3.06 -9.44 -40.95
CA SER A 10 -3.55 -8.20 -40.36
C SER A 10 -2.53 -7.09 -40.65
N PRO A 11 -2.94 -5.93 -41.19
CA PRO A 11 -2.02 -4.83 -41.53
C PRO A 11 -1.40 -4.19 -40.28
N ILE A 12 -1.86 -4.59 -39.08
CA ILE A 12 -1.41 -4.08 -37.80
C ILE A 12 -0.14 -4.81 -37.36
N ARG A 13 0.90 -4.05 -37.02
CA ARG A 13 2.15 -4.57 -36.46
C ARG A 13 1.86 -5.33 -35.17
N GLN A 14 2.45 -6.51 -34.98
CA GLN A 14 2.21 -7.27 -33.77
C GLN A 14 2.72 -6.55 -32.50
N LEU A 15 2.00 -6.70 -31.40
CA LEU A 15 2.39 -6.24 -30.08
C LEU A 15 3.61 -7.02 -29.59
N THR A 16 4.62 -6.27 -29.20
CA THR A 16 5.86 -6.70 -28.56
C THR A 16 6.07 -5.87 -27.29
N ASP A 17 7.14 -6.15 -26.55
CA ASP A 17 7.41 -5.43 -25.30
C ASP A 17 7.75 -3.94 -25.49
N ASN A 18 8.04 -3.51 -26.73
CA ASN A 18 8.60 -2.19 -27.02
C ASN A 18 7.70 -1.28 -27.86
N ASN A 19 6.50 -1.72 -28.27
CA ASN A 19 5.65 -0.96 -29.20
C ASN A 19 4.19 -0.83 -28.74
N TYR A 20 3.91 -1.00 -27.44
CA TYR A 20 2.54 -0.94 -26.91
C TYR A 20 1.81 0.35 -27.27
N SER A 21 2.46 1.52 -27.15
CA SER A 21 1.82 2.81 -27.46
C SER A 21 1.43 2.94 -28.93
N GLU A 22 2.30 2.53 -29.86
CA GLU A 22 2.02 2.53 -31.30
C GLU A 22 0.91 1.53 -31.63
N TRP A 23 1.04 0.31 -31.12
CA TRP A 23 0.06 -0.76 -31.30
C TRP A 23 -1.34 -0.36 -30.79
N LEU A 24 -1.41 0.30 -29.64
CA LEU A 24 -2.66 0.75 -29.05
C LEU A 24 -3.40 1.77 -29.95
N ILE A 25 -2.67 2.62 -30.68
CA ILE A 25 -3.25 3.56 -31.64
C ILE A 25 -3.95 2.80 -32.77
N ASP A 26 -3.28 1.80 -33.34
CA ASP A 26 -3.81 0.98 -34.43
C ASP A 26 -5.02 0.15 -33.99
N ILE A 27 -4.95 -0.47 -32.81
CA ILE A 27 -6.06 -1.25 -32.24
C ILE A 27 -7.26 -0.36 -31.92
N LYS A 28 -7.02 0.83 -31.37
CA LYS A 28 -8.08 1.80 -31.13
C LYS A 28 -8.76 2.20 -32.42
N ALA A 29 -8.02 2.40 -33.51
CA ALA A 29 -8.59 2.69 -34.83
C ALA A 29 -9.41 1.50 -35.37
N LEU A 30 -8.86 0.28 -35.30
CA LEU A 30 -9.53 -0.96 -35.73
C LEU A 30 -10.86 -1.17 -35.02
N LEU A 31 -10.86 -1.11 -33.69
CA LEU A 31 -12.05 -1.35 -32.87
C LEU A 31 -13.08 -0.24 -33.02
N ARG A 32 -12.65 1.02 -33.18
CA ARG A 32 -13.58 2.13 -33.48
C ARG A 32 -14.25 1.96 -34.83
N GLY A 33 -13.53 1.51 -35.85
CA GLY A 33 -14.10 1.19 -37.17
C GLY A 33 -15.24 0.16 -37.10
N LYS A 34 -15.17 -0.75 -36.12
CA LYS A 34 -16.20 -1.77 -35.87
C LYS A 34 -17.17 -1.44 -34.72
N LYS A 35 -17.07 -0.26 -34.11
CA LYS A 35 -17.87 0.16 -32.94
C LYS A 35 -17.70 -0.74 -31.70
N LEU A 36 -16.56 -1.43 -31.58
CA LEU A 36 -16.25 -2.36 -30.49
C LEU A 36 -15.41 -1.72 -29.36
N TRP A 37 -14.80 -0.54 -29.60
CA TRP A 37 -13.87 0.09 -28.66
C TRP A 37 -14.41 0.23 -27.23
N ASN A 38 -15.67 0.67 -27.07
CA ASN A 38 -16.25 0.93 -25.75
C ASN A 38 -16.34 -0.36 -24.89
N TYR A 39 -16.60 -1.50 -25.53
CA TYR A 39 -16.67 -2.82 -24.87
C TYR A 39 -15.31 -3.31 -24.36
N THR A 40 -14.22 -2.64 -24.70
CA THR A 40 -12.87 -2.94 -24.18
C THR A 40 -12.40 -1.99 -23.08
N GLN A 41 -13.15 -0.92 -22.81
CA GLN A 41 -12.78 0.12 -21.86
C GLN A 41 -13.66 0.10 -20.60
N GLU A 42 -14.92 -0.29 -20.75
CA GLU A 42 -15.92 -0.26 -19.70
C GLU A 42 -16.33 -1.68 -19.32
N ALA A 43 -16.29 -1.96 -18.02
CA ALA A 43 -16.81 -3.20 -17.45
C ALA A 43 -18.31 -3.35 -17.75
N PRO A 44 -18.85 -4.58 -17.81
CA PRO A 44 -20.27 -4.78 -17.98
C PRO A 44 -21.03 -4.18 -16.80
N ASP A 45 -22.04 -3.38 -17.10
CA ASP A 45 -22.92 -2.78 -16.11
C ASP A 45 -23.84 -3.87 -15.50
N PRO A 46 -23.76 -4.12 -14.18
CA PRO A 46 -24.52 -5.18 -13.52
C PRO A 46 -26.02 -4.93 -13.51
N ASP A 47 -26.46 -3.67 -13.63
CA ASP A 47 -27.88 -3.27 -13.52
C ASP A 47 -28.63 -3.39 -14.85
N LYS A 48 -27.91 -3.68 -15.95
CA LYS A 48 -28.52 -3.87 -17.27
C LYS A 48 -29.23 -5.23 -17.40
N SER A 49 -30.23 -5.28 -18.29
CA SER A 49 -30.98 -6.49 -18.59
C SER A 49 -30.06 -7.64 -19.04
N VAL A 50 -30.50 -8.89 -18.82
CA VAL A 50 -29.79 -10.10 -19.26
C VAL A 50 -29.44 -10.06 -20.75
N THR A 51 -30.33 -9.53 -21.59
CA THR A 51 -30.12 -9.36 -23.03
C THR A 51 -29.04 -8.33 -23.36
N ALA A 52 -28.96 -7.23 -22.61
CA ALA A 52 -27.92 -6.22 -22.79
C ALA A 52 -26.56 -6.72 -22.32
N GLN A 53 -26.52 -7.51 -21.24
CA GLN A 53 -25.30 -8.17 -20.78
C GLN A 53 -24.80 -9.22 -21.77
N ALA A 54 -25.68 -10.04 -22.35
CA ALA A 54 -25.32 -10.99 -23.39
C ALA A 54 -24.70 -10.29 -24.60
N LYS A 55 -25.35 -9.22 -25.09
CA LYS A 55 -24.82 -8.41 -26.19
C LYS A 55 -23.46 -7.78 -25.88
N TRP A 56 -23.25 -7.31 -24.64
CA TRP A 56 -21.97 -6.79 -24.20
C TRP A 56 -20.89 -7.88 -24.27
N ARG A 57 -21.18 -9.09 -23.79
CA ARG A 57 -20.24 -10.23 -23.83
C ARG A 57 -19.90 -10.62 -25.26
N ASP A 58 -20.89 -10.71 -26.14
CA ASP A 58 -20.66 -11.03 -27.56
C ASP A 58 -19.76 -9.99 -28.22
N SER A 59 -19.98 -8.70 -27.93
CA SER A 59 -19.14 -7.61 -28.47
C SER A 59 -17.74 -7.58 -27.85
N ALA A 60 -17.60 -7.91 -26.57
CA ALA A 60 -16.31 -8.03 -25.90
C ALA A 60 -15.49 -9.21 -26.44
N MET A 61 -16.14 -10.34 -26.71
CA MET A 61 -15.53 -11.52 -27.34
C MET A 61 -15.12 -11.22 -28.78
N GLU A 62 -15.97 -10.56 -29.58
CA GLU A 62 -15.61 -10.15 -30.95
C GLU A 62 -14.39 -9.19 -30.93
N ALA A 63 -14.31 -8.29 -29.96
CA ALA A 63 -13.14 -7.44 -29.78
C ALA A 63 -11.89 -8.27 -29.47
N ALA A 64 -11.97 -9.25 -28.56
CA ALA A 64 -10.87 -10.14 -28.22
C ALA A 64 -10.36 -10.92 -29.44
N ASP A 65 -11.27 -11.45 -30.27
CA ASP A 65 -10.94 -12.18 -31.50
C ASP A 65 -10.17 -11.32 -32.50
N LEU A 66 -10.49 -10.02 -32.57
CA LEU A 66 -9.79 -9.08 -33.45
C LEU A 66 -8.42 -8.66 -32.92
N ILE A 67 -8.27 -8.54 -31.60
CA ILE A 67 -7.03 -8.13 -30.96
C ILE A 67 -6.02 -9.30 -30.94
N THR A 68 -6.47 -10.51 -30.63
CA THR A 68 -5.63 -11.72 -30.48
C THR A 68 -4.60 -11.97 -31.60
N PRO A 69 -4.92 -11.87 -32.91
CA PRO A 69 -3.94 -12.09 -33.98
C PRO A 69 -2.87 -10.99 -34.04
N THR A 70 -3.12 -9.83 -33.44
CA THR A 70 -2.18 -8.71 -33.38
C THR A 70 -1.24 -8.81 -32.19
N ILE A 71 -1.36 -9.82 -31.33
CA ILE A 71 -0.47 -10.02 -30.17
C ILE A 71 0.60 -11.06 -30.55
N SER A 72 1.88 -10.79 -30.27
CA SER A 72 2.94 -11.78 -30.49
C SER A 72 2.85 -12.94 -29.49
N GLY A 73 3.37 -14.11 -29.88
CA GLY A 73 3.38 -15.31 -29.02
C GLY A 73 3.93 -15.09 -27.60
N PRO A 74 5.10 -14.42 -27.41
CA PRO A 74 5.64 -14.14 -26.09
C PRO A 74 4.73 -13.28 -25.22
N VAL A 75 4.02 -12.31 -25.80
CA VAL A 75 3.09 -11.45 -25.07
C VAL A 75 1.83 -12.22 -24.68
N LYS A 76 1.33 -13.12 -25.54
CA LYS A 76 0.19 -13.98 -25.21
C LYS A 76 0.45 -14.84 -23.96
N GLN A 77 1.68 -15.33 -23.78
CA GLN A 77 2.06 -16.13 -22.62
C GLN A 77 2.00 -15.35 -21.29
N LYS A 78 2.00 -14.01 -21.34
CA LYS A 78 1.86 -13.14 -20.15
C LYS A 78 0.40 -12.95 -19.72
N LEU A 79 -0.57 -13.37 -20.55
CA LEU A 79 -1.99 -13.21 -20.30
C LEU A 79 -2.62 -14.51 -19.81
N GLN A 80 -3.69 -14.38 -19.01
CA GLN A 80 -4.51 -15.53 -18.61
C GLN A 80 -5.39 -16.01 -19.78
N ALA A 81 -5.71 -17.31 -19.81
CA ALA A 81 -6.49 -17.90 -20.90
C ALA A 81 -7.88 -17.24 -21.08
N ASN A 82 -8.55 -16.91 -19.98
CA ASN A 82 -9.85 -16.24 -19.99
C ASN A 82 -9.80 -14.80 -20.55
N ALA A 83 -8.64 -14.16 -20.59
CA ALA A 83 -8.50 -12.85 -21.21
C ALA A 83 -8.71 -12.91 -22.73
N PHE A 84 -8.55 -14.07 -23.35
CA PHE A 84 -8.78 -14.24 -24.79
C PHE A 84 -10.26 -14.35 -25.17
N ASP A 85 -11.16 -14.54 -24.20
CA ASP A 85 -12.61 -14.59 -24.41
C ASP A 85 -13.29 -13.25 -24.10
N ASP A 86 -12.56 -12.27 -23.55
CA ASP A 86 -13.09 -10.99 -23.10
C ASP A 86 -12.12 -9.83 -23.42
N GLY A 87 -12.52 -9.00 -24.39
CA GLY A 87 -11.71 -7.86 -24.86
C GLY A 87 -11.48 -6.79 -23.80
N TYR A 88 -12.36 -6.62 -22.82
CA TYR A 88 -12.15 -5.72 -21.69
C TYR A 88 -11.07 -6.27 -20.76
N LEU A 89 -11.16 -7.55 -20.41
CA LEU A 89 -10.15 -8.20 -19.57
C LEU A 89 -8.79 -8.23 -20.26
N MET A 90 -8.76 -8.49 -21.57
CA MET A 90 -7.54 -8.45 -22.38
C MET A 90 -6.88 -7.08 -22.35
N MET A 91 -7.63 -6.03 -22.70
CA MET A 91 -7.09 -4.68 -22.79
C MET A 91 -6.67 -4.16 -21.42
N THR A 92 -7.41 -4.47 -20.36
CA THR A 92 -7.04 -4.13 -18.98
C THR A 92 -5.75 -4.82 -18.57
N SER A 93 -5.60 -6.12 -18.87
CA SER A 93 -4.40 -6.89 -18.54
C SER A 93 -3.16 -6.37 -19.28
N LEU A 94 -3.30 -6.09 -20.58
CA LEU A 94 -2.23 -5.51 -21.39
C LEU A 94 -1.85 -4.11 -20.89
N ALA A 95 -2.83 -3.27 -20.55
CA ALA A 95 -2.58 -1.96 -19.97
C ALA A 95 -1.83 -2.05 -18.64
N ASN A 96 -2.17 -3.01 -17.77
CA ASN A 96 -1.46 -3.20 -16.50
C ASN A 96 0.01 -3.62 -16.70
N ILE A 97 0.32 -4.37 -17.76
CA ILE A 97 1.69 -4.81 -18.07
C ILE A 97 2.51 -3.67 -18.70
N TYR A 98 1.94 -2.95 -19.67
CA TYR A 98 2.71 -2.05 -20.54
C TYR A 98 2.48 -0.56 -20.29
N ALA A 99 1.40 -0.21 -19.59
CA ALA A 99 1.08 1.14 -19.17
C ALA A 99 0.60 1.16 -17.72
N PRO A 100 1.41 0.63 -16.77
CA PRO A 100 1.04 0.62 -15.36
C PRO A 100 0.73 2.04 -14.88
N LYS A 101 -0.24 2.16 -13.98
CA LYS A 101 -0.70 3.44 -13.43
C LYS A 101 -0.43 3.50 -11.93
N GLY A 102 -0.61 4.70 -11.36
CA GLY A 102 -0.51 4.93 -9.92
C GLY A 102 0.89 5.31 -9.42
N ASP A 103 1.01 5.40 -8.11
CA ASP A 103 2.15 6.05 -7.42
C ASP A 103 3.49 5.37 -7.72
N ALA A 104 3.52 4.04 -7.83
CA ALA A 104 4.76 3.31 -8.12
C ALA A 104 5.35 3.65 -9.49
N GLU A 105 4.53 3.61 -10.55
CA GLU A 105 5.01 3.96 -11.89
C GLU A 105 5.30 5.46 -11.99
N PHE A 106 4.49 6.30 -11.35
CA PHE A 106 4.76 7.74 -11.26
C PHE A 106 6.13 8.03 -10.66
N MET A 107 6.45 7.43 -9.51
CA MET A 107 7.76 7.59 -8.86
C MET A 107 8.90 7.10 -9.74
N ARG A 108 8.72 5.93 -10.38
CA ARG A 108 9.74 5.34 -11.25
C ARG A 108 10.04 6.23 -12.46
N LEU A 109 9.00 6.66 -13.17
CA LEU A 109 9.11 7.53 -14.34
C LEU A 109 9.66 8.91 -14.00
N THR A 110 9.23 9.49 -12.88
CA THR A 110 9.67 10.82 -12.47
C THR A 110 11.14 10.82 -12.06
N ARG A 111 11.61 9.75 -11.39
CA ARG A 111 13.04 9.56 -11.12
C ARG A 111 13.84 9.43 -12.42
N GLU A 112 13.36 8.62 -13.37
CA GLU A 112 13.98 8.46 -14.70
C GLU A 112 14.09 9.83 -15.39
N TYR A 113 13.00 10.60 -15.41
CA TYR A 113 12.93 11.93 -16.00
C TYR A 113 13.96 12.90 -15.44
N TYR A 114 14.07 13.01 -14.10
CA TYR A 114 15.06 13.90 -13.47
C TYR A 114 16.50 13.36 -13.52
N SER A 115 16.68 12.07 -13.82
CA SER A 115 18.01 11.48 -14.00
C SER A 115 18.54 11.56 -15.42
N LEU A 116 17.72 11.99 -16.38
CA LEU A 116 18.14 12.14 -17.78
C LEU A 116 19.31 13.10 -17.90
N ARG A 117 20.33 12.69 -18.66
CA ARG A 117 21.43 13.55 -19.07
C ARG A 117 21.61 13.45 -20.57
N TYR A 118 22.02 14.56 -21.18
CA TYR A 118 22.20 14.62 -22.63
C TYR A 118 23.29 13.63 -23.10
N GLU A 119 24.31 13.41 -22.27
CA GLU A 119 25.45 12.52 -22.56
C GLU A 119 25.04 11.05 -22.79
N ASP A 120 23.84 10.66 -22.35
CA ASP A 120 23.32 9.31 -22.54
C ASP A 120 22.66 9.11 -23.94
N PHE A 121 22.70 10.12 -24.83
CA PHE A 121 22.02 10.13 -26.13
C PHE A 121 22.91 10.57 -27.30
N ASP A 122 22.71 9.92 -28.46
CA ASP A 122 23.48 10.21 -29.68
C ASP A 122 23.13 11.55 -30.36
N SER A 123 21.98 12.15 -30.02
CA SER A 123 21.54 13.40 -30.63
C SER A 123 20.54 14.19 -29.77
N MET A 124 20.48 15.49 -30.00
CA MET A 124 19.48 16.38 -29.39
C MET A 124 18.04 15.95 -29.69
N THR A 125 17.77 15.47 -30.90
CA THR A 125 16.44 14.98 -31.27
C THR A 125 16.04 13.77 -30.43
N HIS A 126 16.96 12.82 -30.21
CA HIS A 126 16.69 11.63 -29.39
C HIS A 126 16.44 12.02 -27.92
N TYR A 127 17.27 12.90 -27.37
CA TYR A 127 17.12 13.42 -26.01
C TYR A 127 15.76 14.12 -25.79
N LEU A 128 15.40 15.08 -26.66
CA LEU A 128 14.12 15.79 -26.56
C LEU A 128 12.91 14.88 -26.78
N THR A 129 13.05 13.87 -27.64
CA THR A 129 12.00 12.85 -27.83
C THR A 129 11.79 12.06 -26.54
N GLN A 130 12.86 11.63 -25.88
CA GLN A 130 12.77 10.87 -24.63
C GLN A 130 12.15 11.70 -23.50
N ILE A 131 12.51 13.00 -23.37
CA ILE A 131 11.85 13.93 -22.44
C ILE A 131 10.34 13.93 -22.66
N LYS A 132 9.91 14.18 -23.89
CA LYS A 132 8.48 14.23 -24.24
C LYS A 132 7.78 12.90 -23.96
N THR A 133 8.42 11.78 -24.29
CA THR A 133 7.89 10.43 -24.01
C THR A 133 7.70 10.21 -22.51
N LEU A 134 8.67 10.61 -21.67
CA LEU A 134 8.53 10.50 -20.22
C LEU A 134 7.46 11.44 -19.67
N GLU A 135 7.35 12.68 -20.14
CA GLU A 135 6.28 13.61 -19.74
C GLU A 135 4.88 13.04 -20.03
N GLU A 136 4.69 12.46 -21.23
CA GLU A 136 3.44 11.82 -21.62
C GLU A 136 3.12 10.61 -20.76
N ARG A 137 4.13 9.78 -20.45
CA ARG A 137 3.97 8.61 -19.56
C ARG A 137 3.66 9.02 -18.13
N ILE A 138 4.35 10.03 -17.59
CA ILE A 138 4.10 10.58 -16.25
C ILE A 138 2.66 11.09 -16.16
N ARG A 139 2.21 11.88 -17.15
CA ARG A 139 0.83 12.36 -17.24
C ARG A 139 -0.17 11.20 -17.32
N GLY A 140 0.18 10.13 -18.04
CA GLY A 140 -0.63 8.92 -18.17
C GLY A 140 -0.86 8.15 -16.87
N THR A 141 -0.05 8.38 -15.83
CA THR A 141 -0.25 7.75 -14.51
C THR A 141 -1.45 8.31 -13.76
N ASN A 142 -1.94 9.50 -14.14
CA ASN A 142 -3.02 10.27 -13.49
C ASN A 142 -2.76 10.56 -12.00
N VAL A 143 -1.50 10.60 -11.58
CA VAL A 143 -1.11 10.95 -10.23
C VAL A 143 -0.99 12.48 -10.12
N ILE A 144 -1.73 13.06 -9.18
CA ILE A 144 -1.61 14.48 -8.83
C ILE A 144 -0.42 14.61 -7.89
N LEU A 145 0.51 15.52 -8.18
CA LEU A 145 1.65 15.80 -7.32
C LEU A 145 1.23 16.73 -6.17
N ASP A 146 0.81 16.13 -5.06
CA ASP A 146 0.54 16.81 -3.79
C ASP A 146 1.81 16.94 -2.92
N ASP A 147 1.72 17.68 -1.81
CA ASP A 147 2.84 17.93 -0.88
C ASP A 147 3.46 16.63 -0.35
N ASP A 148 2.61 15.61 -0.10
CA ASP A 148 3.03 14.29 0.36
C ASP A 148 3.88 13.59 -0.72
N LYS A 149 3.39 13.52 -1.95
CA LYS A 149 4.11 12.92 -3.08
C LYS A 149 5.36 13.69 -3.44
N GLN A 150 5.34 15.02 -3.33
CA GLN A 150 6.53 15.84 -3.55
C GLN A 150 7.62 15.48 -2.53
N THR A 151 7.24 15.33 -1.26
CA THR A 151 8.18 14.88 -0.21
C THR A 151 8.68 13.47 -0.48
N LEU A 152 7.79 12.52 -0.78
CA LEU A 152 8.15 11.13 -1.04
C LEU A 152 9.07 11.00 -2.27
N LEU A 153 8.84 11.80 -3.31
CA LEU A 153 9.69 11.85 -4.50
C LEU A 153 11.06 12.43 -4.18
N CYS A 154 11.12 13.54 -3.43
CA CYS A 154 12.37 14.13 -2.97
C CYS A 154 13.20 13.13 -2.16
N LEU A 155 12.59 12.48 -1.16
CA LEU A 155 13.24 11.41 -0.39
C LEU A 155 13.65 10.25 -1.30
N GLY A 156 12.80 9.88 -2.26
CA GLY A 156 13.08 8.83 -3.22
C GLY A 156 14.27 9.09 -4.14
N MET A 157 14.63 10.34 -4.40
CA MET A 157 15.77 10.72 -5.24
C MET A 157 17.05 10.98 -4.45
N THR A 158 16.91 11.43 -3.19
CA THR A 158 18.04 11.92 -2.39
C THR A 158 18.53 10.94 -1.34
N LEU A 159 17.71 9.95 -0.96
CA LEU A 159 18.10 8.99 0.06
C LEU A 159 19.23 8.07 -0.41
N PRO A 160 20.20 7.79 0.47
CA PRO A 160 21.24 6.78 0.23
C PRO A 160 20.69 5.37 -0.06
N GLU A 161 21.53 4.53 -0.66
CA GLU A 161 21.16 3.17 -1.10
C GLU A 161 20.56 2.30 0.01
N GLN A 162 21.07 2.41 1.25
CA GLN A 162 20.57 1.64 2.38
C GLN A 162 19.10 1.92 2.73
N PHE A 163 18.56 3.08 2.34
CA PHE A 163 17.15 3.43 2.56
C PHE A 163 16.28 3.23 1.32
N GLN A 164 16.83 2.79 0.17
CA GLN A 164 16.05 2.67 -1.06
C GLN A 164 14.89 1.69 -0.95
N TYR A 165 14.98 0.69 -0.07
CA TYR A 165 13.88 -0.24 0.15
C TYR A 165 12.60 0.46 0.65
N PHE A 166 12.72 1.52 1.46
CA PHE A 166 11.57 2.30 1.90
C PHE A 166 10.86 2.98 0.73
N THR A 167 11.63 3.50 -0.22
CA THR A 167 11.08 4.16 -1.41
C THR A 167 10.22 3.19 -2.23
N LYS A 168 10.62 1.91 -2.30
CA LYS A 168 9.83 0.84 -2.93
C LYS A 168 8.56 0.53 -2.14
N ILE A 169 8.65 0.45 -0.81
CA ILE A 169 7.49 0.23 0.06
C ILE A 169 6.48 1.37 -0.08
N TRP A 170 6.93 2.62 -0.06
CA TRP A 170 6.05 3.79 -0.20
C TRP A 170 5.32 3.81 -1.54
N ALA A 171 6.02 3.53 -2.63
CA ALA A 171 5.46 3.40 -3.97
C ALA A 171 4.34 2.33 -4.05
N MET A 172 4.46 1.26 -3.27
CA MET A 172 3.49 0.15 -3.24
C MET A 172 2.40 0.33 -2.19
N THR A 173 2.55 1.27 -1.26
CA THR A 173 1.61 1.46 -0.14
C THR A 173 0.59 2.54 -0.50
N PRO A 174 -0.69 2.19 -0.71
CA PRO A 174 -1.72 3.19 -0.99
C PRO A 174 -1.88 4.17 0.18
N GLY A 175 -1.96 5.47 -0.12
CA GLY A 175 -2.15 6.49 0.90
C GLY A 175 -0.96 6.66 1.86
N MET A 176 0.25 6.38 1.39
CA MET A 176 1.47 6.77 2.10
C MET A 176 1.56 8.29 2.20
N THR A 177 1.83 8.81 3.40
CA THR A 177 1.97 10.25 3.65
C THR A 177 3.42 10.59 3.98
N ALA A 178 3.80 11.87 3.85
CA ALA A 178 5.12 12.34 4.20
C ALA A 178 5.48 12.03 5.66
N ASP A 179 4.55 12.25 6.59
CA ASP A 179 4.79 12.01 8.02
C ASP A 179 5.04 10.54 8.33
N LYS A 180 4.29 9.62 7.70
CA LYS A 180 4.53 8.18 7.85
C LYS A 180 5.92 7.81 7.33
N ALA A 181 6.30 8.30 6.16
CA ALA A 181 7.63 8.06 5.60
C ALA A 181 8.75 8.61 6.48
N ARG A 182 8.62 9.84 6.99
CA ARG A 182 9.57 10.44 7.94
C ARG A 182 9.71 9.58 9.20
N ASN A 183 8.59 9.13 9.77
CA ASN A 183 8.61 8.28 10.97
C ASN A 183 9.28 6.93 10.72
N MET A 184 9.06 6.31 9.55
CA MET A 184 9.73 5.06 9.18
C MET A 184 11.25 5.22 9.09
N LEU A 185 11.73 6.31 8.46
CA LEU A 185 13.17 6.59 8.38
C LEU A 185 13.79 6.85 9.76
N LEU A 186 13.10 7.62 10.61
CA LEU A 186 13.59 7.90 11.97
C LEU A 186 13.65 6.64 12.83
N GLU A 187 12.71 5.71 12.67
CA GLU A 187 12.74 4.43 13.37
C GLU A 187 13.87 3.53 12.87
N GLU A 188 14.14 3.54 11.56
CA GLU A 188 15.30 2.86 11.00
C GLU A 188 16.61 3.36 11.60
N GLU A 189 16.80 4.68 11.62
CA GLU A 189 18.01 5.29 12.15
C GLU A 189 18.19 4.96 13.64
N ARG A 190 17.10 4.92 14.42
CA ARG A 190 17.14 4.46 15.82
C ARG A 190 17.56 3.00 15.94
N ARG A 191 17.09 2.13 15.05
CA ARG A 191 17.47 0.72 15.03
C ARG A 191 18.93 0.52 14.66
N GLU A 192 19.46 1.29 13.72
CA GLU A 192 20.89 1.24 13.39
C GLU A 192 21.76 1.67 14.57
N LYS A 193 21.38 2.76 15.26
CA LYS A 193 22.12 3.26 16.45
C LYS A 193 22.13 2.25 17.60
N THR A 194 21.06 1.49 17.82
CA THR A 194 21.04 0.46 18.87
C THR A 194 21.90 -0.75 18.52
N LEU A 195 22.04 -1.08 17.24
CA LEU A 195 22.95 -2.14 16.77
C LEU A 195 24.41 -1.73 16.90
N ASP A 196 24.75 -0.48 16.54
CA ASP A 196 26.14 0.02 16.57
C ASP A 196 26.68 0.17 18.00
N THR A 197 25.82 0.55 18.95
CA THR A 197 26.14 0.59 20.39
C THR A 197 26.28 -0.81 21.01
N GLY A 198 25.84 -1.86 20.31
CA GLY A 198 25.94 -3.27 20.74
C GLY A 198 27.28 -3.94 20.43
N THR A 199 28.21 -3.26 19.75
CA THR A 199 29.48 -3.86 19.28
C THR A 199 30.64 -3.75 20.28
N VAL A 200 30.34 -3.59 21.57
CA VAL A 200 31.25 -4.01 22.65
C VAL A 200 30.57 -5.17 23.40
N GLY A 201 30.72 -6.36 22.80
CA GLY A 201 30.56 -7.69 23.37
C GLY A 201 29.40 -7.93 24.35
N VAL A 202 28.27 -8.44 23.86
CA VAL A 202 27.35 -9.25 24.67
C VAL A 202 26.70 -10.31 23.78
N GLY A 203 27.07 -11.57 24.01
CA GLY A 203 26.32 -12.73 23.49
C GLY A 203 24.87 -12.71 23.99
N LEU A 204 23.98 -13.43 23.28
CA LEU A 204 22.55 -13.53 23.57
C LEU A 204 22.19 -13.43 25.06
N ILE A 205 21.65 -12.29 25.48
CA ILE A 205 20.80 -12.19 26.67
C ILE A 205 19.53 -11.44 26.26
N ALA A 206 18.49 -12.22 25.99
CA ALA A 206 17.13 -11.72 25.91
C ALA A 206 16.67 -11.35 27.32
N THR A 207 16.69 -10.06 27.68
CA THR A 207 15.70 -9.54 28.63
C THR A 207 15.34 -8.10 28.28
N THR A 208 14.05 -7.88 28.17
CA THR A 208 13.41 -6.59 27.95
C THR A 208 13.62 -5.68 29.16
N ARG A 209 14.09 -4.44 28.94
CA ARG A 209 13.84 -3.26 29.79
C ARG A 209 14.30 -1.97 29.10
N HIS A 210 13.35 -1.06 28.91
CA HIS A 210 13.56 0.30 28.38
C HIS A 210 14.35 1.17 29.40
N PRO A 211 15.26 2.06 28.95
CA PRO A 211 15.97 2.96 29.84
C PRO A 211 15.09 4.19 30.16
N SER A 212 14.69 4.31 31.43
CA SER A 212 14.06 5.52 31.97
C SER A 212 15.14 6.44 32.57
N LYS A 213 15.09 7.72 32.23
CA LYS A 213 15.93 8.79 32.78
C LYS A 213 15.82 8.80 34.31
N ARG A 214 16.91 8.45 35.01
CA ARG A 214 17.01 8.58 36.47
C ARG A 214 17.48 9.98 36.84
N THR A 215 16.67 10.68 37.62
CA THR A 215 17.13 11.73 38.53
C THR A 215 17.90 11.11 39.70
N PRO A 216 18.85 11.82 40.33
CA PRO A 216 19.76 11.24 41.31
C PRO A 216 19.17 11.36 42.71
N SER A 217 18.83 10.22 43.34
CA SER A 217 18.70 10.11 44.80
C SER A 217 18.50 8.66 45.21
N GLY A 218 19.21 8.22 46.25
CA GLY A 218 18.90 7.00 47.00
C GLY A 218 19.95 5.90 46.84
N LYS A 219 20.60 5.57 47.97
CA LYS A 219 21.60 4.51 48.14
C LYS A 219 21.09 3.17 47.60
N ALA A 220 22.00 2.38 47.02
CA ALA A 220 21.71 1.03 46.54
C ALA A 220 21.18 0.17 47.71
N ILE A 221 19.93 -0.28 47.61
CA ILE A 221 19.33 -1.25 48.53
C ILE A 221 19.57 -2.65 47.92
N ASP A 222 20.00 -3.56 48.78
CA ASP A 222 20.26 -4.97 48.46
C ASP A 222 18.99 -5.66 47.91
N ASN A 223 19.15 -6.54 46.93
CA ASN A 223 18.07 -7.00 46.04
C ASN A 223 17.14 -8.07 46.64
N ASP A 224 17.31 -8.47 47.91
CA ASP A 224 16.58 -9.60 48.51
C ASP A 224 15.29 -9.20 49.28
N VAL A 225 14.95 -7.91 49.38
CA VAL A 225 13.74 -7.47 50.09
C VAL A 225 12.56 -7.31 49.12
N VAL A 226 11.63 -8.28 49.14
CA VAL A 226 10.38 -8.22 48.36
C VAL A 226 9.20 -7.81 49.26
N CYS A 227 8.50 -6.74 48.88
CA CYS A 227 7.33 -6.27 49.61
C CYS A 227 6.17 -7.29 49.55
N PRO A 228 5.63 -7.74 50.69
CA PRO A 228 4.60 -8.79 50.73
C PRO A 228 3.25 -8.37 50.14
N ARG A 229 2.95 -7.07 50.03
CA ARG A 229 1.65 -6.59 49.51
C ARG A 229 1.65 -6.38 48.00
N CYS A 230 2.77 -5.97 47.42
CA CYS A 230 2.84 -5.62 46.00
C CYS A 230 3.81 -6.46 45.18
N GLY A 231 4.63 -7.30 45.82
CA GLY A 231 5.57 -8.21 45.16
C GLY A 231 6.73 -7.53 44.43
N LYS A 232 7.13 -6.32 44.83
CA LYS A 232 8.25 -5.56 44.23
C LYS A 232 9.38 -5.38 45.23
N GLY A 233 10.61 -5.19 44.74
CA GLY A 233 11.81 -5.00 45.55
C GLY A 233 11.83 -3.66 46.30
N HIS A 234 11.26 -3.62 47.51
CA HIS A 234 11.29 -2.52 48.47
C HIS A 234 10.76 -3.00 49.83
N GLU A 235 11.10 -2.30 50.91
CA GLU A 235 10.56 -2.54 52.24
C GLU A 235 9.08 -2.15 52.35
N ALA A 236 8.34 -2.80 53.25
CA ALA A 236 6.88 -2.62 53.33
C ALA A 236 6.46 -1.21 53.75
N ASP A 237 7.31 -0.50 54.50
CA ASP A 237 7.13 0.86 55.02
C ASP A 237 7.19 1.94 53.91
N ILE A 238 7.92 1.69 52.83
CA ILE A 238 8.00 2.59 51.66
C ILE A 238 7.09 2.13 50.51
N CYS A 239 6.22 1.14 50.76
CA CYS A 239 5.30 0.65 49.75
C CYS A 239 4.13 1.61 49.55
N TRP A 240 4.08 2.28 48.39
CA TRP A 240 2.99 3.21 48.06
C TRP A 240 1.58 2.57 48.02
N LYS A 241 1.47 1.24 47.95
CA LYS A 241 0.17 0.54 48.09
C LYS A 241 -0.29 0.42 49.55
N LEU A 242 0.65 0.37 50.49
CA LEU A 242 0.39 0.34 51.94
C LEU A 242 0.35 1.76 52.53
N HIS A 243 1.17 2.65 51.98
CA HIS A 243 1.34 4.06 52.36
C HIS A 243 1.07 4.98 51.16
N PRO A 244 -0.20 5.16 50.74
CA PRO A 244 -0.56 6.03 49.61
C PRO A 244 -0.09 7.48 49.76
N GLU A 245 0.08 7.96 50.99
CA GLU A 245 0.59 9.28 51.34
C GLU A 245 2.05 9.51 50.92
N LEU A 246 2.84 8.43 50.81
CA LEU A 246 4.23 8.49 50.34
C LEU A 246 4.34 8.47 48.81
N ALA A 247 3.22 8.25 48.10
CA ALA A 247 3.21 8.21 46.64
C ALA A 247 3.42 9.61 46.04
N PRO A 248 4.21 9.75 44.96
CA PRO A 248 4.32 11.01 44.24
C PRO A 248 2.96 11.50 43.69
N GLU A 249 2.78 12.80 43.60
CA GLU A 249 1.54 13.47 43.19
C GLU A 249 0.96 12.91 41.87
N TRP A 250 1.81 12.69 40.86
CA TRP A 250 1.39 12.12 39.56
C TRP A 250 0.78 10.71 39.68
N LEU A 251 1.24 9.91 40.66
CA LEU A 251 0.74 8.56 40.87
C LEU A 251 -0.60 8.60 41.63
N GLN A 252 -0.74 9.54 42.57
CA GLN A 252 -2.00 9.80 43.27
C GLN A 252 -3.07 10.28 42.28
N GLU A 253 -2.75 11.24 41.40
CA GLU A 253 -3.65 11.71 40.34
C GLU A 253 -4.14 10.56 39.46
N ARG A 254 -3.22 9.70 39.01
CA ARG A 254 -3.57 8.52 38.21
C ARG A 254 -4.55 7.58 38.93
N TRP A 255 -4.35 7.32 40.23
CA TRP A 255 -5.29 6.50 41.00
C TRP A 255 -6.67 7.17 41.15
N THR A 256 -6.74 8.49 41.26
CA THR A 256 -8.03 9.19 41.32
C THR A 256 -8.78 9.09 39.98
N ILE A 257 -8.07 9.22 38.85
CA ILE A 257 -8.63 9.04 37.51
C ILE A 257 -9.15 7.61 37.34
N GLU A 258 -8.37 6.61 37.75
CA GLU A 258 -8.77 5.20 37.64
C GLU A 258 -9.99 4.88 38.53
N LYS A 259 -10.05 5.42 39.75
CA LYS A 259 -11.24 5.30 40.63
C LYS A 259 -12.47 5.95 40.00
N ARG A 260 -12.34 7.14 39.39
CA ARG A 260 -13.45 7.82 38.69
C ARG A 260 -13.94 7.03 37.48
N SER A 261 -13.02 6.46 36.69
CA SER A 261 -13.35 5.62 35.53
C SER A 261 -14.06 4.33 35.95
N ARG A 262 -13.57 3.65 37.00
CA ARG A 262 -14.24 2.47 37.56
C ARG A 262 -15.63 2.80 38.09
N LYS A 263 -15.78 3.93 38.81
CA LYS A 263 -17.08 4.37 39.31
C LYS A 263 -18.08 4.60 38.17
N ARG A 264 -17.67 5.33 37.12
CA ARG A 264 -18.50 5.52 35.91
C ARG A 264 -18.95 4.20 35.29
N LYS A 265 -18.03 3.24 35.16
CA LYS A 265 -18.35 1.92 34.60
C LYS A 265 -19.35 1.14 35.48
N TRP A 266 -19.24 1.25 36.80
CA TRP A 266 -20.20 0.65 37.73
C TRP A 266 -21.58 1.33 37.67
N ASP A 267 -21.61 2.67 37.56
CA ASP A 267 -22.85 3.44 37.43
C ASP A 267 -23.57 3.11 36.09
N GLU A 268 -22.82 2.97 34.98
CA GLU A 268 -23.33 2.55 33.67
C GLU A 268 -23.95 1.15 33.71
N LEU A 269 -23.31 0.20 34.40
CA LEU A 269 -23.85 -1.18 34.56
C LEU A 269 -25.14 -1.20 35.39
N GLN A 270 -25.24 -0.38 36.44
CA GLN A 270 -26.46 -0.29 37.25
C GLN A 270 -27.62 0.37 36.50
N GLN A 271 -27.32 1.29 35.59
CA GLN A 271 -28.32 1.94 34.76
C GLN A 271 -28.86 0.98 33.68
N GLN A 272 -27.99 0.12 33.15
CA GLN A 272 -28.36 -0.94 32.21
C GLN A 272 -29.23 -2.04 32.85
N ASP A 273 -29.00 -2.37 34.13
CA ASP A 273 -29.83 -3.30 34.88
C ASP A 273 -31.21 -2.71 35.29
N GLN A 274 -31.35 -1.38 35.37
CA GLN A 274 -32.64 -0.72 35.65
C GLN A 274 -33.54 -0.55 34.42
N GLU A 275 -32.97 -0.53 33.21
CA GLU A 275 -33.71 -0.40 31.94
C GLU A 275 -34.29 -1.72 31.41
N ALA A 276 -34.04 -2.86 32.09
CA ALA A 276 -34.53 -4.18 31.69
C ALA A 276 -35.64 -4.79 32.60
N PRO A 277 -36.78 -4.13 32.87
CA PRO A 277 -37.96 -4.81 33.38
C PRO A 277 -38.93 -5.10 32.22
N GLY A 278 -38.79 -6.25 31.56
CA GLY A 278 -39.87 -6.76 30.71
C GLY A 278 -39.43 -7.51 29.45
N GLU A 279 -38.82 -8.68 29.60
CA GLU A 279 -38.87 -9.73 28.57
C GLU A 279 -38.43 -11.06 29.19
N LYS A 280 -39.20 -11.55 30.17
CA LYS A 280 -39.06 -12.90 30.72
C LYS A 280 -40.39 -13.58 30.96
N GLU A 281 -41.37 -13.47 30.07
CA GLU A 281 -42.51 -14.40 30.04
C GLU A 281 -43.05 -14.56 28.63
N ALA A 282 -42.51 -15.52 27.86
CA ALA A 282 -43.24 -16.17 26.76
C ALA A 282 -42.46 -17.37 26.21
N PHE A 283 -42.13 -18.37 27.04
CA PHE A 283 -41.84 -19.74 26.53
C PHE A 283 -42.09 -20.77 27.64
N ILE A 284 -43.34 -20.91 28.07
CA ILE A 284 -43.81 -22.15 28.71
C ILE A 284 -45.25 -22.42 28.24
N ASN A 285 -45.42 -23.56 27.55
CA ASN A 285 -46.63 -24.35 27.30
C ASN A 285 -47.75 -23.80 26.39
N LEU A 286 -47.74 -24.21 25.12
CA LEU A 286 -48.59 -25.27 24.53
C LEU A 286 -48.40 -25.35 23.01
#